data_AF-A0A920P639-F1
#
_entry.id   AF-A0A920P639-F1
#
_cell.length_a   1.000
_cell.length_b   1.000
_cell.length_c   1.000
_cell.angle_alpha   90.00
_cell.angle_beta   90.00
_cell.angle_gamma   90.00
#
_symmetry.space_group_name_H-M   'P 1'
#
loop_
_entity.id
_entity.type
_entity.pdbx_description
1 polymer ?
#
loop_
_entity_poly.entity_id
_entity_poly.type
_entity_poly.pdbx_seq_one_letter_code
_entity_poly.pdbx_strand_id
1 'polypeptide(L)'
;MNGRLLTRGRWPEFSELKEVLGDPRTKREGVFPVDWRERIARAGELLQEFYRGRHRGALARERRQEDDLFMLLVFSEMMGIENPSSYYTLELLPLLYEGFHEWHIRMGMDHSPLEHFRCC
;
A
#
# COMPACT_ATOMS: atom_id res chain seq x y z
N MET A 1 -55.42 -13.28 -26.98
CA MET A 1 -56.58 -13.27 -26.04
C MET A 1 -56.20 -12.31 -24.91
N ASN A 2 -56.87 -11.20 -24.58
CA ASN A 2 -58.25 -10.77 -24.83
C ASN A 2 -58.31 -9.23 -24.88
N GLY A 3 -58.95 -8.66 -25.92
CA GLY A 3 -59.39 -7.25 -25.94
C GLY A 3 -60.60 -6.98 -25.01
N ARG A 4 -60.69 -7.68 -23.87
CA ARG A 4 -61.85 -7.64 -22.95
C ARG A 4 -61.79 -6.52 -21.91
N LEU A 5 -60.67 -5.83 -21.75
CA LEU A 5 -60.53 -4.82 -20.69
C LEU A 5 -61.18 -3.47 -21.05
N LEU A 6 -61.43 -3.20 -22.33
CA LEU A 6 -61.90 -1.88 -22.79
C LEU A 6 -63.42 -1.81 -23.07
N THR A 7 -64.16 -2.93 -23.00
CA THR A 7 -65.57 -2.98 -23.45
C THR A 7 -66.58 -2.46 -22.42
N ARG A 8 -66.14 -1.92 -21.27
CA ARG A 8 -67.04 -1.57 -20.15
C ARG A 8 -67.13 -0.08 -19.80
N GLY A 9 -66.46 0.81 -20.55
CA GLY A 9 -66.51 2.26 -20.29
C GLY A 9 -66.00 2.70 -18.91
N ARG A 10 -65.39 1.78 -18.14
CA ARG A 10 -64.82 2.00 -16.81
C ARG A 10 -63.34 1.64 -16.87
N TRP A 11 -62.51 2.49 -16.30
CA TRP A 11 -61.08 2.21 -16.14
C TRP A 11 -60.87 0.93 -15.30
N PRO A 12 -59.98 0.00 -15.72
CA PRO A 12 -59.74 -1.26 -15.02
C PRO A 12 -59.05 -1.04 -13.68
N GLU A 13 -59.34 -1.93 -12.72
CA GLU A 13 -58.78 -1.86 -11.37
C GLU A 13 -57.31 -2.29 -11.36
N PHE A 14 -56.57 -1.79 -10.37
CA PHE A 14 -55.11 -1.99 -10.26
C PHE A 14 -54.71 -3.48 -10.11
N SER A 15 -55.61 -4.32 -9.62
CA SER A 15 -55.43 -5.78 -9.52
C SER A 15 -55.48 -6.46 -10.89
N GLU A 16 -56.39 -6.06 -11.76
CA GLU A 16 -56.56 -6.61 -13.12
C GLU A 16 -55.37 -6.22 -14.02
N LEU A 17 -54.87 -4.99 -13.85
CA LEU A 17 -53.68 -4.52 -14.55
C LEU A 17 -52.42 -5.32 -14.19
N LYS A 18 -52.27 -5.72 -12.92
CA LYS A 18 -51.12 -6.52 -12.46
C LYS A 18 -51.12 -7.95 -13.02
N GLU A 19 -52.30 -8.53 -13.25
CA GLU A 19 -52.45 -9.86 -13.81
C GLU A 19 -52.07 -9.90 -15.30
N VAL A 20 -52.44 -8.85 -16.06
CA VAL A 20 -52.13 -8.74 -17.49
C VAL A 20 -50.70 -8.25 -17.76
N LEU A 21 -50.21 -7.32 -16.95
CA LEU A 21 -48.89 -6.69 -17.16
C LEU A 21 -47.75 -7.44 -16.44
N GLY A 22 -48.07 -8.30 -15.47
CA GLY A 22 -47.09 -8.91 -14.56
C GLY A 22 -46.60 -7.91 -13.49
N ASP A 23 -46.25 -8.42 -12.30
CA ASP A 23 -45.75 -7.57 -11.21
C ASP A 23 -44.35 -7.01 -11.58
N PRO A 24 -44.16 -5.68 -11.68
CA PRO A 24 -42.86 -5.10 -11.99
C PRO A 24 -41.78 -5.38 -10.92
N ARG A 25 -42.15 -5.92 -9.75
CA ARG A 25 -41.21 -6.28 -8.69
C ARG A 25 -40.41 -7.56 -8.93
N THR A 26 -40.83 -8.44 -9.84
CA THR A 26 -40.13 -9.73 -10.06
C THR A 26 -38.90 -9.61 -10.97
N LYS A 27 -38.67 -8.45 -11.58
CA LYS A 27 -37.61 -8.24 -12.58
C LYS A 27 -36.44 -7.38 -12.06
N ARG A 28 -36.03 -7.59 -10.81
CA ARG A 28 -34.81 -7.00 -10.24
C ARG A 28 -33.84 -8.04 -9.72
N GLU A 29 -33.68 -9.13 -10.46
CA GLU A 29 -32.53 -10.02 -10.30
C GLU A 29 -31.53 -9.69 -11.40
N GLY A 30 -30.47 -8.94 -11.05
CA GLY A 30 -29.40 -8.66 -11.99
C GLY A 30 -28.61 -7.40 -11.68
N VAL A 31 -27.43 -7.63 -11.09
CA VAL A 31 -26.29 -6.73 -10.95
C VAL A 31 -26.43 -5.67 -9.84
N PHE A 32 -25.97 -6.03 -8.65
CA PHE A 32 -25.61 -5.06 -7.62
C PHE A 32 -24.56 -4.09 -8.20
N PRO A 33 -24.74 -2.76 -8.03
CA PRO A 33 -23.74 -1.80 -8.47
C PRO A 33 -22.46 -2.07 -7.68
N VAL A 34 -21.35 -2.32 -8.40
CA VAL A 34 -20.00 -2.44 -7.81
C VAL A 34 -19.84 -1.43 -6.70
N ASP A 35 -19.63 -1.94 -5.48
CA ASP A 35 -19.56 -1.11 -4.29
C ASP A 35 -18.48 -0.05 -4.51
N TRP A 36 -18.82 1.21 -4.28
CA TRP A 36 -17.90 2.33 -4.53
C TRP A 36 -16.62 2.20 -3.70
N ARG A 37 -16.73 1.53 -2.54
CA ARG A 37 -15.59 1.17 -1.68
C ARG A 37 -14.65 0.19 -2.39
N GLU A 38 -15.22 -0.80 -3.07
CA GLU A 38 -14.47 -1.81 -3.83
C GLU A 38 -13.79 -1.18 -5.06
N ARG A 39 -14.44 -0.20 -5.71
CA ARG A 39 -13.82 0.58 -6.78
C ARG A 39 -12.68 1.47 -6.30
N ILE A 40 -12.82 2.11 -5.14
CA ILE A 40 -11.76 2.92 -4.53
C ILE A 40 -10.59 2.03 -4.08
N ALA A 41 -10.87 0.88 -3.47
CA ALA A 41 -9.85 -0.08 -3.09
C ALA A 41 -9.04 -0.55 -4.30
N ARG A 42 -9.73 -0.98 -5.37
CA ARG A 42 -9.09 -1.41 -6.63
C ARG A 42 -8.33 -0.27 -7.32
N ALA A 43 -8.84 0.97 -7.28
CA ALA A 43 -8.11 2.12 -7.79
C ALA A 43 -6.85 2.42 -6.98
N GLY A 44 -6.90 2.26 -5.65
CA GLY A 44 -5.76 2.40 -4.76
C GLY A 44 -4.66 1.37 -5.01
N GLU A 45 -5.04 0.11 -5.28
CA GLU A 45 -4.10 -0.96 -5.66
C GLU A 45 -3.39 -0.64 -6.98
N LEU A 46 -4.13 -0.22 -8.00
CA LEU A 46 -3.56 0.16 -9.30
C LEU A 46 -2.64 1.39 -9.20
N LEU A 47 -3.00 2.38 -8.38
CA LEU A 47 -2.17 3.53 -8.08
C LEU A 47 -0.87 3.12 -7.37
N GLN A 48 -0.97 2.25 -6.36
CA GLN A 48 0.20 1.70 -5.67
C GLN A 48 1.12 0.97 -6.64
N GLU A 49 0.57 0.13 -7.52
CA GLU A 49 1.34 -0.61 -8.52
C GLU A 49 2.02 0.32 -9.54
N PHE A 50 1.31 1.36 -10.00
CA PHE A 50 1.84 2.37 -10.91
C PHE A 50 2.96 3.22 -10.27
N TYR A 51 2.77 3.67 -9.03
CA TYR A 51 3.77 4.43 -8.27
C TYR A 51 5.00 3.59 -7.97
N ARG A 52 4.81 2.36 -7.49
CA ARG A 52 5.90 1.41 -7.25
C ARG A 52 6.66 1.16 -8.55
N GLY A 53 5.97 0.95 -9.67
CA GLY A 53 6.57 0.70 -10.99
C GLY A 53 7.60 1.72 -11.44
N ARG A 54 7.27 3.02 -11.34
CA ARG A 54 8.12 4.11 -11.81
C ARG A 54 9.22 4.51 -10.82
N HIS A 55 8.96 4.39 -9.51
CA HIS A 55 9.87 4.89 -8.48
C HIS A 55 10.73 3.81 -7.80
N ARG A 56 10.79 2.58 -8.32
CA ARG A 56 11.60 1.48 -7.75
C ARG A 56 13.04 1.89 -7.45
N GLY A 57 13.67 2.59 -8.40
CA GLY A 57 15.06 3.04 -8.25
C GLY A 57 15.23 4.14 -7.20
N ALA A 58 14.29 5.08 -7.11
CA ALA A 58 14.30 6.16 -6.12
C ALA A 58 14.05 5.61 -4.71
N LEU A 59 13.05 4.74 -4.54
CA LEU A 59 12.75 4.06 -3.29
C LEU A 59 13.93 3.20 -2.82
N ALA A 60 14.58 2.45 -3.71
CA ALA A 60 15.77 1.69 -3.35
C ALA A 60 16.95 2.59 -2.94
N ARG A 61 17.05 3.80 -3.49
CA ARG A 61 18.07 4.78 -3.10
C ARG A 61 17.77 5.38 -1.73
N GLU A 62 16.51 5.72 -1.48
CA GLU A 62 16.05 6.24 -0.19
C GLU A 62 16.25 5.22 0.93
N ARG A 63 15.86 3.96 0.70
CA ARG A 63 16.13 2.86 1.64
C ARG A 63 17.62 2.71 1.96
N ARG A 64 18.47 2.74 0.94
CA ARG A 64 19.93 2.70 1.16
C ARG A 64 20.44 3.90 1.95
N GLN A 65 19.91 5.09 1.70
CA GLN A 65 20.28 6.29 2.47
C GLN A 65 19.81 6.20 3.93
N GLU A 66 18.62 5.65 4.16
CA GLU A 66 18.09 5.36 5.50
C GLU A 66 19.00 4.37 6.24
N ASP A 67 19.40 3.28 5.57
CA ASP A 67 20.32 2.28 6.12
C ASP A 67 21.71 2.88 6.41
N ASP A 68 22.27 3.68 5.49
CA ASP A 68 23.57 4.31 5.68
C ASP A 68 23.55 5.37 6.81
N LEU A 69 22.44 6.10 6.96
CA LEU A 69 22.22 7.03 8.08
C LEU A 69 22.08 6.29 9.42
N PHE A 70 21.37 5.17 9.43
CA PHE A 70 21.23 4.33 10.61
C PHE A 70 22.58 3.75 11.05
N MET A 71 23.36 3.22 10.11
CA MET A 71 24.73 2.77 10.38
C MET A 71 25.60 3.91 10.95
N LEU A 72 25.54 5.11 10.36
CA LEU A 72 26.25 6.27 10.88
C LEU A 72 25.83 6.60 12.32
N LEU A 73 24.53 6.59 12.62
CA LEU A 73 23.98 6.85 13.96
C LEU A 73 24.52 5.85 14.98
N VAL A 74 24.52 4.56 14.65
CA VAL A 74 24.94 3.49 15.56
C VAL A 74 26.46 3.51 15.78
N PHE A 75 27.25 3.77 14.73
CA PHE A 75 28.72 3.82 14.82
C PHE A 75 29.27 5.19 15.27
N SER A 76 28.46 6.25 15.33
CA SER A 76 28.91 7.57 15.76
C SER A 76 29.48 7.55 17.18
N GLU A 77 28.89 6.75 18.06
CA GLU A 77 29.38 6.50 19.42
C GLU A 77 30.79 5.93 19.46
N MET A 78 31.05 4.91 18.64
CA MET A 78 32.40 4.33 18.55
C MET A 78 33.42 5.33 18.02
N MET A 79 32.99 6.32 17.24
CA MET A 79 33.82 7.43 16.75
C MET A 79 33.93 8.59 17.76
N GLY A 80 33.27 8.51 18.92
CA GLY A 80 33.22 9.56 19.93
C GLY A 80 32.31 10.74 19.56
N ILE A 81 31.46 10.58 18.55
CA ILE A 81 30.43 11.54 18.16
C ILE A 81 29.17 11.24 18.98
N GLU A 82 28.84 12.16 19.89
CA GLU A 82 27.67 12.06 20.74
C GLU A 82 26.38 11.90 19.93
N ASN A 83 25.54 10.95 20.35
CA ASN A 83 24.31 10.61 19.66
C ASN A 83 23.09 10.63 20.59
N PRO A 84 21.98 11.31 20.24
CA PRO A 84 20.76 11.31 21.05
C PRO A 84 20.11 9.94 21.22
N SER A 85 20.47 8.94 20.40
CA SER A 85 19.96 7.56 20.45
C SER A 85 21.00 6.54 20.89
N SER A 86 22.15 6.98 21.43
CA SER A 86 23.24 6.12 21.89
C SER A 86 22.75 4.99 22.81
N TYR A 87 21.97 5.33 23.84
CA TYR A 87 21.48 4.36 24.84
C TYR A 87 20.76 3.15 24.24
N TYR A 88 20.03 3.32 23.14
CA TYR A 88 19.21 2.25 22.52
C TYR A 88 19.95 1.49 21.42
N THR A 89 21.02 2.06 20.88
CA THR A 89 21.66 1.55 19.66
C THR A 89 22.91 0.72 19.93
N LEU A 90 23.48 0.82 21.14
CA LEU A 90 24.68 0.08 21.52
C LEU A 90 24.53 -1.45 21.45
N GLU A 91 23.32 -1.96 21.69
CA GLU A 91 23.03 -3.40 21.62
C GLU A 91 23.00 -3.94 20.19
N LEU A 92 22.82 -3.06 19.20
CA LEU A 92 22.69 -3.40 17.79
C LEU A 92 24.05 -3.45 17.05
N LEU A 93 25.08 -2.80 17.60
CA LEU A 93 26.45 -2.81 17.09
C LEU A 93 26.97 -4.20 16.67
N PRO A 94 26.86 -5.27 17.49
CA PRO A 94 27.37 -6.58 17.10
C PRO A 94 26.64 -7.19 15.90
N LEU A 95 25.34 -6.89 15.70
CA LEU A 95 24.56 -7.39 14.57
C LEU A 95 24.92 -6.66 13.27
N LEU A 96 25.20 -5.36 13.36
CA LEU A 96 25.53 -4.53 12.20
C LEU A 96 26.97 -4.69 11.73
N TYR A 97 27.80 -5.36 12.54
CA TYR A 97 29.20 -5.61 12.24
C TYR A 97 29.38 -6.39 10.92
N GLU A 98 28.50 -7.35 10.63
CA GLU A 98 28.55 -8.16 9.40
C GLU A 98 28.43 -7.30 8.12
N GLY A 99 27.71 -6.17 8.19
CA GLY A 99 27.50 -5.26 7.07
C GLY A 99 28.46 -4.07 7.01
N PHE A 100 29.39 -3.95 7.96
CA PHE A 100 30.25 -2.77 8.10
C PHE A 100 31.23 -2.60 6.93
N HIS A 101 31.80 -3.69 6.42
CA HIS A 101 32.76 -3.64 5.30
C HIS A 101 32.14 -3.11 4.00
N GLU A 102 30.89 -3.46 3.73
CA GLU A 102 30.18 -2.92 2.57
C GLU A 102 29.78 -1.46 2.79
N TRP A 103 29.40 -1.10 4.02
CA TRP A 103 29.00 0.26 4.36
C TRP A 103 30.15 1.26 4.28
N HIS A 104 31.31 1.00 4.92
CA HIS A 104 32.40 1.98 4.95
C HIS A 104 33.02 2.21 3.56
N ILE A 105 33.04 1.19 2.70
CA ILE A 105 33.42 1.31 1.28
C ILE A 105 32.42 2.19 0.53
N ARG A 106 31.11 1.99 0.73
CA ARG A 106 30.07 2.85 0.10
C ARG A 106 30.16 4.31 0.53
N MET A 107 30.55 4.55 1.78
CA MET A 107 30.78 5.89 2.31
C MET A 107 32.07 6.54 1.78
N GLY A 108 32.91 5.78 1.06
CA GLY A 108 34.17 6.27 0.48
C GLY A 108 35.27 6.48 1.51
N MET A 109 35.24 5.75 2.63
CA MET A 109 36.30 5.80 3.64
C MET A 109 37.46 4.89 3.20
N ASP A 110 38.69 5.42 3.20
CA ASP A 110 39.89 4.64 2.82
C ASP A 110 40.20 3.52 3.83
N HIS A 111 39.92 3.76 5.11
CA HIS A 111 40.14 2.84 6.21
C HIS A 111 39.00 2.89 7.22
N SER A 112 38.81 1.77 7.93
CA SER A 112 37.89 1.70 9.07
C SER A 112 38.33 2.69 10.15
N PRO A 113 37.45 3.60 10.60
CA PRO A 113 37.73 4.51 11.72
C PRO A 113 37.78 3.79 13.08
N LEU A 114 37.42 2.51 13.14
CA LEU A 114 37.48 1.71 14.36
C LEU A 114 38.92 1.25 14.60
N GLU A 115 39.66 1.93 15.48
CA GLU A 115 41.07 1.62 15.79
C GLU A 115 41.29 0.16 16.22
N HIS A 116 40.29 -0.45 16.86
CA HIS A 116 40.34 -1.80 17.41
C HIS A 116 39.95 -2.89 16.40
N PHE A 117 39.41 -2.52 15.23
CA PHE A 117 38.89 -3.44 14.24
C PHE A 117 39.37 -3.07 12.84
N ARG A 118 40.30 -3.86 12.32
CA ARG A 118 40.77 -3.74 10.93
C ARG A 118 39.79 -4.45 10.01
N CYS A 119 39.04 -3.66 9.26
CA CYS A 119 38.09 -4.11 8.24
C CYS A 119 38.72 -4.22 6.83
N CYS A 120 40.03 -3.97 6.72
CA CYS A 120 40.88 -4.19 5.55
C CYS A 120 42.30 -4.60 6.03
#